data_AF-A0A7W0VBZ7-F1
#
_entry.id   AF-A0A7W0VBZ7-F1
#
_cell.length_a   1.000
_cell.length_b   1.000
_cell.length_c   1.000
_cell.angle_alpha   90.00
_cell.angle_beta   90.00
_cell.angle_gamma   90.00
#
_symmetry.space_group_name_H-M   'P 1'
#
loop_
_entity.id
_entity.type
_entity.pdbx_description
1 polymer ?
#
loop_
_entity_poly.entity_id
_entity_poly.type
_entity_poly.pdbx_seq_one_letter_code
_entity_poly.pdbx_strand_id
1 'polypeptide(L)'
;MRFAILAVLITAACSAKPAPVAPASQAVSPDAVTDPAQPMTTFTLNGFLLAGAEYWPYAGTAEIKYPEEVLWGFYPAQGVVAPGEADPNAADARPEAVACATRAYAALRAFLDKPEPKLVRIIELGKISGDVVPRFYLWTNDYGLAATPYPPGVREARLWYWKRKSPEPPKPPGYWKWESTLTQSGECQVPHPDQIERFLTEMLTTMENTPK
;
A
#
# COMPACT_ATOMS: atom_id res chain seq x y z
N MET A 1 22.40 37.81 73.79
CA MET A 1 21.18 38.12 72.98
C MET A 1 21.51 37.88 71.52
N ARG A 2 20.78 36.99 70.84
CA ARG A 2 20.91 36.66 69.41
C ARG A 2 19.74 37.32 68.66
N PHE A 3 20.01 38.08 67.59
CA PHE A 3 19.10 38.39 66.48
C PHE A 3 20.01 38.70 65.27
N ALA A 4 20.22 37.77 64.35
CA ALA A 4 19.42 37.45 63.15
C ALA A 4 19.66 38.47 62.01
N ILE A 5 20.62 38.14 61.14
CA ILE A 5 20.86 38.78 59.84
C ILE A 5 19.90 38.13 58.84
N LEU A 6 19.02 38.93 58.25
CA LEU A 6 18.10 38.50 57.19
C LEU A 6 18.84 38.58 55.84
N ALA A 7 19.19 37.43 55.27
CA ALA A 7 19.72 37.34 53.91
C ALA A 7 18.57 37.29 52.91
N VAL A 8 18.54 38.25 51.98
CA VAL A 8 17.60 38.29 50.85
C VAL A 8 18.16 37.39 49.74
N LEU A 9 17.50 36.26 49.49
CA LEU A 9 17.74 35.43 48.32
C LEU A 9 16.99 36.02 47.12
N ILE A 10 17.72 36.47 46.10
CA ILE A 10 17.18 36.82 44.78
C ILE A 10 17.21 35.56 43.93
N THR A 11 16.04 34.98 43.62
CA THR A 11 15.90 33.88 42.68
C THR A 11 15.77 34.45 41.26
N ALA A 12 16.78 34.18 40.42
CA ALA A 12 16.72 34.45 38.99
C ALA A 12 15.84 33.39 38.31
N ALA A 13 14.71 33.82 37.75
CA ALA A 13 13.83 32.97 36.94
C ALA A 13 14.43 32.81 35.53
N CYS A 14 14.97 31.62 35.22
CA CYS A 14 15.32 31.24 33.87
C CYS A 14 14.05 31.07 33.04
N SER A 15 13.81 31.98 32.08
CA SER A 15 12.79 31.81 31.05
C SER A 15 13.27 30.81 30.01
N ALA A 16 12.73 29.59 30.05
CA ALA A 16 12.97 28.59 29.01
C ALA A 16 12.19 28.98 27.73
N LYS A 17 12.93 29.08 26.63
CA LYS A 17 12.39 29.34 25.29
C LYS A 17 11.60 28.11 24.83
N PRO A 18 10.33 28.23 24.39
CA PRO A 18 9.56 27.09 23.91
C PRO A 18 10.20 26.50 22.65
N ALA A 19 10.28 25.17 22.59
CA ALA A 19 10.74 24.43 21.43
C ALA A 19 9.80 24.64 20.22
N PRO A 20 10.32 24.64 18.98
CA PRO A 20 9.50 24.74 17.79
C PRO A 20 8.55 23.55 17.69
N VAL A 21 7.25 23.84 17.58
CA VAL A 21 6.20 22.85 17.34
C VAL A 21 6.39 22.31 15.92
N ALA A 22 6.65 21.00 15.79
CA ALA A 22 6.69 20.33 14.50
C ALA A 22 5.32 20.46 13.81
N PRO A 23 5.27 20.72 12.48
CA PRO A 23 4.01 20.80 11.77
C PRO A 23 3.29 19.45 11.85
N ALA A 24 2.04 19.47 12.31
CA ALA A 24 1.18 18.31 12.32
C ALA A 24 1.02 17.79 10.88
N SER A 25 1.52 16.57 10.64
CA SER A 25 1.23 15.83 9.42
C SER A 25 -0.28 15.68 9.34
N GLN A 26 -0.90 16.27 8.32
CA GLN A 26 -2.33 16.09 8.07
C GLN A 26 -2.54 14.66 7.58
N ALA A 27 -2.82 13.76 8.52
CA ALA A 27 -3.32 12.43 8.21
C ALA A 27 -4.59 12.58 7.38
N VAL A 28 -4.52 12.17 6.11
CA VAL A 28 -5.70 12.09 5.24
C VAL A 28 -6.60 11.01 5.84
N SER A 29 -7.79 11.40 6.29
CA SER A 29 -8.76 10.47 6.84
C SER A 29 -9.16 9.44 5.77
N PRO A 30 -9.17 8.13 6.09
CA PRO A 30 -9.53 7.06 5.14
C PRO A 30 -10.99 7.13 4.65
N ASP A 31 -11.81 8.02 5.21
CA ASP A 31 -13.23 8.17 4.90
C ASP A 31 -13.52 9.24 3.82
N ALA A 32 -12.51 9.97 3.35
CA ALA A 32 -12.68 11.10 2.44
C ALA A 32 -12.44 10.73 0.95
N VAL A 33 -13.19 9.77 0.40
CA VAL A 33 -13.36 9.67 -1.07
C VAL A 33 -14.81 9.34 -1.42
N THR A 34 -15.59 10.37 -1.71
CA THR A 34 -16.96 10.27 -2.27
C THR A 34 -17.00 10.96 -3.64
N ASP A 35 -16.21 10.44 -4.59
CA ASP A 35 -16.47 10.66 -6.01
C ASP A 35 -17.29 9.47 -6.52
N PRO A 36 -18.48 9.65 -7.13
CA PRO A 36 -19.27 8.53 -7.66
C PRO A 36 -18.47 7.71 -8.69
N ALA A 37 -18.03 6.55 -8.23
CA ALA A 37 -17.81 5.28 -8.93
C ALA A 37 -17.30 5.38 -10.37
N GLN A 38 -16.12 5.99 -10.59
CA GLN A 38 -15.36 5.63 -11.79
C GLN A 38 -15.13 4.11 -11.76
N PRO A 39 -15.52 3.37 -12.81
CA PRO A 39 -15.25 1.94 -12.86
C PRO A 39 -13.73 1.72 -12.77
N MET A 40 -13.33 0.72 -11.99
CA MET A 40 -11.93 0.32 -11.89
C MET A 40 -11.43 -0.07 -13.29
N THR A 41 -10.38 0.59 -13.72
CA THR A 41 -9.74 0.36 -15.01
C THR A 41 -8.27 0.78 -14.91
N THR A 42 -7.47 0.38 -15.89
CA THR A 42 -6.10 0.87 -16.01
C THR A 42 -6.08 2.39 -16.11
N PHE A 43 -5.12 3.03 -15.47
CA PHE A 43 -4.90 4.47 -15.64
C PHE A 43 -3.42 4.79 -15.62
N THR A 44 -3.07 5.90 -16.27
CA THR A 44 -1.77 6.54 -16.13
C THR A 44 -1.96 7.87 -15.40
N LEU A 45 -1.23 8.07 -14.31
CA LEU A 45 -1.28 9.29 -13.50
C LEU A 45 0.13 9.65 -13.04
N ASN A 46 0.57 10.89 -13.29
CA ASN A 46 1.89 11.38 -12.91
C ASN A 46 3.08 10.46 -13.29
N GLY A 47 2.99 9.79 -14.44
CA GLY A 47 4.03 8.87 -14.92
C GLY A 47 3.99 7.47 -14.32
N PHE A 48 3.01 7.17 -13.46
CA PHE A 48 2.72 5.84 -12.92
C PHE A 48 1.58 5.18 -13.68
N LEU A 49 1.65 3.86 -13.86
CA LEU A 49 0.63 3.06 -14.55
C LEU A 49 0.03 2.03 -13.58
N LEU A 50 -1.29 2.03 -13.41
CA LEU A 50 -2.00 0.85 -12.91
C LEU A 50 -2.28 -0.09 -14.08
N ALA A 51 -1.66 -1.26 -14.08
CA ALA A 51 -1.68 -2.19 -15.21
C ALA A 51 -2.72 -3.31 -15.09
N GLY A 52 -3.24 -3.58 -13.90
CA GLY A 52 -4.20 -4.66 -13.69
C GLY A 52 -4.59 -4.83 -12.24
N ALA A 53 -5.42 -5.85 -12.00
CA ALA A 53 -5.91 -6.23 -10.69
C ALA A 53 -5.98 -7.75 -10.56
N GLU A 54 -5.79 -8.23 -9.32
CA GLU A 54 -5.77 -9.63 -8.94
C GLU A 54 -6.58 -9.80 -7.65
N TYR A 55 -7.33 -10.90 -7.55
CA TYR A 55 -8.07 -11.30 -6.36
C TYR A 55 -7.61 -12.67 -5.90
N TRP A 56 -7.43 -12.78 -4.59
CA TRP A 56 -7.04 -13.99 -3.89
C TRP A 56 -8.22 -14.44 -3.02
N PRO A 57 -9.18 -15.22 -3.59
CA PRO A 57 -10.38 -15.68 -2.89
C PRO A 57 -10.09 -16.85 -1.94
N TYR A 58 -9.66 -16.57 -0.70
CA TYR A 58 -9.38 -17.60 0.28
C TYR A 58 -10.70 -18.25 0.73
N ALA A 59 -10.77 -19.58 0.61
CA ALA A 59 -11.93 -20.37 0.99
C ALA A 59 -11.52 -21.58 1.83
N GLY A 60 -12.21 -21.81 2.94
CA GLY A 60 -11.89 -22.93 3.84
C GLY A 60 -10.56 -22.72 4.57
N THR A 61 -9.75 -23.77 4.66
CA THR A 61 -8.47 -23.77 5.40
C THR A 61 -7.22 -23.86 4.51
N ALA A 62 -7.41 -24.01 3.19
CA ALA A 62 -6.30 -24.16 2.25
C ALA A 62 -5.77 -22.78 1.81
N GLU A 63 -4.46 -22.70 1.58
CA GLU A 63 -3.88 -21.58 0.83
C GLU A 63 -4.25 -21.68 -0.65
N ILE A 64 -4.46 -20.54 -1.28
CA ILE A 64 -4.76 -20.43 -2.71
C ILE A 64 -3.56 -20.92 -3.53
N LYS A 65 -3.82 -21.75 -4.52
CA LYS A 65 -2.81 -22.16 -5.50
C LYS A 65 -2.60 -21.06 -6.52
N TYR A 66 -1.38 -20.55 -6.57
CA TYR A 66 -0.97 -19.57 -7.56
C TYR A 66 -0.32 -20.26 -8.77
N PRO A 67 -0.73 -19.92 -10.02
CA PRO A 67 -1.71 -18.90 -10.39
C PRO A 67 -3.16 -19.40 -10.57
N GLU A 68 -3.43 -20.69 -10.42
CA GLU A 68 -4.66 -21.35 -10.90
C GLU A 68 -5.95 -20.91 -10.20
N GLU A 69 -5.85 -20.53 -8.93
CA GLU A 69 -6.99 -20.14 -8.08
C GLU A 69 -7.06 -18.61 -7.88
N VAL A 70 -6.19 -17.84 -8.55
CA VAL A 70 -6.27 -16.37 -8.60
C VAL A 70 -7.32 -15.94 -9.61
N LEU A 71 -8.13 -14.94 -9.26
CA LEU A 71 -9.05 -14.31 -10.21
C LEU A 71 -8.42 -13.02 -10.76
N TRP A 72 -8.39 -12.90 -12.07
CA TRP A 72 -7.70 -11.85 -12.81
C TRP A 72 -8.66 -10.78 -13.33
N GLY A 73 -8.20 -9.53 -13.32
CA GLY A 73 -8.94 -8.37 -13.83
C GLY A 73 -9.58 -7.51 -12.74
N PHE A 74 -10.09 -6.34 -13.13
CA PHE A 74 -10.73 -5.39 -12.19
C PHE A 74 -12.11 -5.85 -11.71
N TYR A 75 -12.82 -6.62 -12.53
CA TYR A 75 -14.13 -7.18 -12.22
C TYR A 75 -14.14 -8.64 -12.69
N PRO A 76 -13.46 -9.57 -11.99
CA PRO A 76 -13.39 -10.95 -12.43
C PRO A 76 -14.77 -11.59 -12.46
N ALA A 77 -15.09 -12.24 -13.59
CA ALA A 77 -16.33 -12.97 -13.80
C ALA A 77 -16.01 -14.36 -14.34
N GLN A 78 -16.77 -15.36 -13.90
CA GLN A 78 -16.56 -16.76 -14.28
C GLN A 78 -16.62 -16.94 -15.80
N GLY A 79 -15.66 -17.69 -16.35
CA GLY A 79 -15.59 -17.96 -17.78
C GLY A 79 -15.04 -16.80 -18.62
N VAL A 80 -14.78 -15.63 -18.03
CA VAL A 80 -14.18 -14.49 -18.72
C VAL A 80 -12.66 -14.57 -18.63
N VAL A 81 -11.99 -14.44 -19.78
CA VAL A 81 -10.53 -14.32 -19.87
C VAL A 81 -10.13 -12.86 -19.66
N ALA A 82 -9.34 -12.59 -18.62
CA ALA A 82 -8.86 -11.24 -18.35
C ALA A 82 -7.83 -10.79 -19.41
N PRO A 83 -7.71 -9.48 -19.69
CA PRO A 83 -6.70 -8.99 -20.62
C PRO A 83 -5.29 -9.39 -20.20
N GLY A 84 -4.57 -10.11 -21.07
CA GLY A 84 -3.21 -10.59 -20.82
C GLY A 84 -3.11 -12.00 -20.25
N GLU A 85 -4.24 -12.63 -19.89
CA GLU A 85 -4.29 -14.01 -19.42
C GLU A 85 -4.72 -14.97 -20.53
N ALA A 86 -4.33 -16.24 -20.39
CA ALA A 86 -4.70 -17.31 -21.33
C ALA A 86 -5.96 -18.06 -20.89
N ASP A 87 -6.10 -18.26 -19.58
CA ASP A 87 -7.16 -19.07 -18.98
C ASP A 87 -8.31 -18.18 -18.47
N PRO A 88 -9.57 -18.64 -18.58
CA PRO A 88 -10.71 -17.92 -18.02
C PRO A 88 -10.71 -18.01 -16.49
N ASN A 89 -11.30 -17.00 -15.84
CA ASN A 89 -11.53 -17.04 -14.40
C ASN A 89 -12.41 -18.25 -14.01
N ALA A 90 -11.97 -18.99 -13.00
CA ALA A 90 -12.69 -20.17 -12.50
C ALA A 90 -13.99 -19.83 -11.76
N ALA A 91 -14.13 -18.60 -11.25
CA ALA A 91 -15.28 -18.12 -10.49
C ALA A 91 -15.47 -16.60 -10.64
N ASP A 92 -16.62 -16.10 -10.20
CA ASP A 92 -16.84 -14.67 -9.99
C ASP A 92 -16.10 -14.18 -8.74
N ALA A 93 -15.60 -12.95 -8.76
CA ALA A 93 -15.20 -12.29 -7.52
C ALA A 93 -16.42 -11.99 -6.65
N ARG A 94 -16.30 -12.16 -5.33
CA ARG A 94 -17.39 -11.82 -4.42
C ARG A 94 -17.67 -10.31 -4.46
N PRO A 95 -18.95 -9.86 -4.39
CA PRO A 95 -19.28 -8.43 -4.41
C PRO A 95 -18.56 -7.61 -3.34
N GLU A 96 -18.37 -8.16 -2.15
CA GLU A 96 -17.66 -7.51 -1.05
C GLU A 96 -16.18 -7.31 -1.37
N ALA A 97 -15.56 -8.30 -2.04
CA ALA A 97 -14.17 -8.19 -2.47
C ALA A 97 -14.03 -7.12 -3.55
N VAL A 98 -14.96 -7.07 -4.51
CA VAL A 98 -15.01 -6.01 -5.54
C VAL A 98 -15.19 -4.63 -4.91
N ALA A 99 -16.06 -4.51 -3.90
CA ALA A 99 -16.23 -3.27 -3.15
C ALA A 99 -14.93 -2.86 -2.41
N CYS A 100 -14.21 -3.83 -1.81
CA CYS A 100 -12.95 -3.56 -1.16
C CYS A 100 -11.87 -3.10 -2.15
N ALA A 101 -11.75 -3.79 -3.29
CA ALA A 101 -10.86 -3.41 -4.37
C ALA A 101 -11.18 -2.01 -4.91
N THR A 102 -12.46 -1.63 -4.96
CA THR A 102 -12.90 -0.28 -5.38
C THR A 102 -12.40 0.79 -4.41
N ARG A 103 -12.49 0.54 -3.09
CA ARG A 103 -11.91 1.44 -2.08
C ARG A 103 -10.38 1.52 -2.23
N ALA A 104 -9.73 0.39 -2.45
CA ALA A 104 -8.28 0.33 -2.67
C ALA A 104 -7.84 1.07 -3.94
N TYR A 105 -8.61 0.96 -5.02
CA TYR A 105 -8.42 1.68 -6.27
C TYR A 105 -8.47 3.20 -6.07
N ALA A 106 -9.50 3.68 -5.36
CA ALA A 106 -9.66 5.09 -5.04
C ALA A 106 -8.49 5.62 -4.18
N ALA A 107 -8.08 4.85 -3.16
CA ALA A 107 -6.93 5.18 -2.31
C ALA A 107 -5.62 5.23 -3.12
N LEU A 108 -5.39 4.26 -4.01
CA LEU A 108 -4.22 4.24 -4.89
C LEU A 108 -4.19 5.46 -5.83
N ARG A 109 -5.35 5.83 -6.41
CA ARG A 109 -5.44 7.02 -7.25
C ARG A 109 -5.08 8.27 -6.47
N ALA A 110 -5.62 8.47 -5.27
CA ALA A 110 -5.30 9.60 -4.42
C ALA A 110 -3.79 9.64 -4.07
N PHE A 111 -3.20 8.47 -3.76
CA PHE A 111 -1.77 8.34 -3.50
C PHE A 111 -0.90 8.70 -4.73
N LEU A 112 -1.30 8.29 -5.94
CA LEU A 112 -0.55 8.58 -7.16
C LEU A 112 -0.84 9.96 -7.77
N ASP A 113 -1.93 10.63 -7.40
CA ASP A 113 -2.23 12.01 -7.77
C ASP A 113 -1.22 12.99 -7.15
N LYS A 114 -0.74 12.67 -5.95
CA LYS A 114 0.30 13.41 -5.24
C LYS A 114 1.35 12.43 -4.72
N PRO A 115 2.21 11.90 -5.61
CA PRO A 115 3.14 10.84 -5.24
C PRO A 115 4.14 11.35 -4.20
N GLU A 116 4.35 10.54 -3.16
CA GLU A 116 5.35 10.82 -2.12
C GLU A 116 6.74 11.05 -2.75
N PRO A 117 7.50 12.07 -2.33
CA PRO A 117 8.84 12.33 -2.86
C PRO A 117 9.77 11.12 -2.79
N LYS A 118 9.63 10.28 -1.74
CA LYS A 118 10.40 9.04 -1.61
C LYS A 118 10.10 8.04 -2.71
N LEU A 119 8.82 7.88 -3.09
CA LEU A 119 8.42 7.00 -4.19
C LEU A 119 9.04 7.48 -5.50
N VAL A 120 8.95 8.78 -5.80
CA VAL A 120 9.56 9.36 -7.01
C VAL A 120 11.06 9.06 -7.05
N ARG A 121 11.76 9.29 -5.93
CA ARG A 121 13.20 9.04 -5.82
C ARG A 121 13.57 7.56 -6.02
N ILE A 122 12.80 6.64 -5.43
CA ILE A 122 12.98 5.20 -5.62
C ILE A 122 12.87 4.82 -7.09
N ILE A 123 11.84 5.33 -7.79
CA ILE A 123 11.67 5.07 -9.23
C ILE A 123 12.84 5.62 -10.04
N GLU A 124 13.34 6.81 -9.73
CA GLU A 124 14.52 7.38 -10.41
C GLU A 124 15.76 6.50 -10.24
N LEU A 125 16.04 6.07 -9.01
CA LEU A 125 17.16 5.19 -8.71
C LEU A 125 17.01 3.83 -9.42
N GLY A 126 15.80 3.28 -9.43
CA GLY A 126 15.52 1.99 -10.07
C GLY A 126 15.50 2.05 -11.60
N LYS A 127 15.21 3.21 -12.21
CA LYS A 127 15.42 3.43 -13.66
C LYS A 127 16.90 3.36 -14.02
N ILE A 128 17.79 3.84 -13.15
CA ILE A 128 19.24 3.79 -13.35
C ILE A 128 19.72 2.33 -13.29
N SER A 129 19.23 1.54 -12.34
CA SER A 129 19.65 0.13 -12.19
C SER A 129 18.88 -0.85 -13.09
N GLY A 130 17.73 -0.44 -13.64
CA GLY A 130 16.83 -1.31 -14.38
C GLY A 130 16.00 -2.26 -13.51
N ASP A 131 15.97 -2.04 -12.19
CA ASP A 131 15.34 -2.97 -11.23
C ASP A 131 13.89 -2.62 -10.89
N VAL A 132 13.47 -1.36 -11.10
CA VAL A 132 12.16 -0.86 -10.66
C VAL A 132 11.45 -0.13 -11.80
N VAL A 133 10.18 -0.47 -12.01
CA VAL A 133 9.30 0.20 -12.97
C VAL A 133 8.15 0.91 -12.25
N PRO A 134 7.64 2.04 -12.78
CA PRO A 134 6.52 2.78 -12.18
C PRO A 134 5.16 2.13 -12.51
N ARG A 135 5.09 0.79 -12.48
CA ARG A 135 3.88 0.03 -12.78
C ARG A 135 3.34 -0.62 -11.50
N PHE A 136 2.09 -0.32 -11.21
CA PHE A 136 1.31 -0.82 -10.08
C PHE A 136 0.33 -1.89 -10.55
N TYR A 137 0.01 -2.80 -9.63
CA TYR A 137 -1.12 -3.72 -9.72
C TYR A 137 -1.94 -3.62 -8.44
N LEU A 138 -3.26 -3.64 -8.58
CA LEU A 138 -4.14 -3.85 -7.45
C LEU A 138 -4.14 -5.32 -7.07
N TRP A 139 -4.12 -5.57 -5.77
CA TRP A 139 -4.15 -6.92 -5.22
C TRP A 139 -5.16 -6.93 -4.07
N THR A 140 -6.13 -7.84 -4.12
CA THR A 140 -7.15 -7.96 -3.08
C THR A 140 -7.13 -9.36 -2.49
N ASN A 141 -6.73 -9.51 -1.23
CA ASN A 141 -6.90 -10.76 -0.50
C ASN A 141 -8.31 -10.80 0.07
N ASP A 142 -9.08 -11.81 -0.31
CA ASP A 142 -10.45 -11.99 0.14
C ASP A 142 -10.53 -13.17 1.10
N TYR A 143 -10.61 -12.88 2.40
CA TYR A 143 -10.73 -13.88 3.45
C TYR A 143 -12.18 -14.12 3.87
N GLY A 144 -13.19 -13.52 3.24
CA GLY A 144 -14.55 -13.61 3.76
C GLY A 144 -15.18 -15.01 3.72
N LEU A 145 -14.54 -15.99 3.07
CA LEU A 145 -14.91 -17.41 3.11
C LEU A 145 -13.84 -18.30 3.79
N ALA A 146 -12.81 -17.71 4.39
CA ALA A 146 -11.78 -18.46 5.09
C ALA A 146 -12.32 -19.00 6.43
N ALA A 147 -12.14 -20.29 6.68
CA ALA A 147 -12.65 -21.00 7.86
C ALA A 147 -11.77 -20.80 9.12
N THR A 148 -10.48 -20.55 8.94
CA THR A 148 -9.56 -20.22 10.03
C THR A 148 -9.18 -18.75 9.97
N PRO A 149 -9.14 -18.02 11.10
CA PRO A 149 -8.57 -16.68 11.14
C PRO A 149 -7.24 -16.62 10.38
N TYR A 150 -7.09 -15.67 9.47
CA TYR A 150 -5.79 -15.51 8.81
C TYR A 150 -4.74 -15.17 9.90
N PRO A 151 -3.59 -15.86 9.94
CA PRO A 151 -2.62 -15.64 11.01
C PRO A 151 -2.13 -14.19 11.02
N PRO A 152 -1.94 -13.56 12.19
CA PRO A 152 -1.36 -12.22 12.28
C PRO A 152 -0.03 -12.15 11.50
N GLY A 153 0.19 -11.08 10.72
CA GLY A 153 1.39 -10.89 9.90
C GLY A 153 1.37 -11.58 8.52
N VAL A 154 0.33 -12.35 8.18
CA VAL A 154 0.16 -12.94 6.84
C VAL A 154 -0.76 -12.04 6.01
N ARG A 155 -0.23 -11.52 4.89
CA ARG A 155 -0.99 -10.81 3.80
C ARG A 155 -1.88 -9.67 4.30
N GLU A 156 -1.28 -8.75 5.04
CA GLU A 156 -1.91 -7.50 5.47
C GLU A 156 -2.00 -6.50 4.31
N ALA A 157 -2.99 -5.61 4.36
CA ALA A 157 -3.10 -4.51 3.41
C ALA A 157 -1.84 -3.61 3.49
N ARG A 158 -1.11 -3.46 2.39
CA ARG A 158 0.18 -2.76 2.35
C ARG A 158 0.61 -2.39 0.94
N LEU A 159 1.58 -1.49 0.86
CA LEU A 159 2.38 -1.28 -0.35
C LEU A 159 3.61 -2.17 -0.30
N TRP A 160 3.93 -2.85 -1.40
CA TRP A 160 5.18 -3.58 -1.54
C TRP A 160 5.66 -3.66 -3.00
N TYR A 161 6.91 -4.07 -3.20
CA TYR A 161 7.50 -4.27 -4.53
C TYR A 161 7.79 -5.75 -4.77
N TRP A 162 7.19 -6.30 -5.82
CA TRP A 162 7.52 -7.63 -6.32
C TRP A 162 8.66 -7.52 -7.33
N LYS A 163 9.82 -8.09 -7.01
CA LYS A 163 10.95 -8.20 -7.93
C LYS A 163 10.96 -9.57 -8.60
N ARG A 164 11.09 -9.61 -9.91
CA ARG A 164 11.29 -10.84 -10.67
C ARG A 164 12.68 -11.41 -10.37
N LYS A 165 12.76 -12.70 -10.09
CA LYS A 165 14.04 -13.39 -9.83
C LYS A 165 15.03 -13.29 -10.99
N SER A 166 14.51 -13.40 -12.22
CA SER A 166 15.30 -13.29 -13.45
C SER A 166 14.55 -12.37 -14.42
N PRO A 167 15.03 -11.14 -14.68
CA PRO A 167 14.47 -10.30 -15.72
C PRO A 167 14.74 -10.96 -17.07
N GLU A 168 13.67 -11.44 -17.73
CA GLU A 168 13.71 -11.96 -19.09
C GLU A 168 13.08 -10.93 -20.01
N PRO A 169 13.87 -10.16 -20.79
CA PRO A 169 13.31 -9.28 -21.81
C PRO A 169 12.37 -10.09 -22.72
N PRO A 170 11.17 -9.59 -23.05
CA PRO A 170 10.67 -8.22 -22.84
C PRO A 170 9.89 -7.98 -21.53
N LYS A 171 9.91 -8.92 -20.57
CA LYS A 171 9.14 -8.82 -19.32
C LYS A 171 9.77 -7.77 -18.40
N PRO A 172 8.96 -6.96 -17.70
CA PRO A 172 9.47 -5.99 -16.76
C PRO A 172 10.14 -6.68 -15.55
N PRO A 173 11.10 -5.99 -14.90
CA PRO A 173 11.91 -6.50 -13.80
C PRO A 173 11.11 -6.71 -12.50
N GLY A 174 9.93 -6.11 -12.40
CA GLY A 174 9.04 -6.25 -11.25
C GLY A 174 7.83 -5.33 -11.35
N TYR A 175 7.08 -5.24 -10.26
CA TYR A 175 5.86 -4.43 -10.14
C TYR A 175 5.65 -3.96 -8.70
N TRP A 176 5.04 -2.79 -8.55
CA TRP A 176 4.47 -2.38 -7.28
C TRP A 176 3.12 -3.07 -7.07
N LYS A 177 2.88 -3.56 -5.87
CA LYS A 177 1.62 -4.18 -5.47
C LYS A 177 0.96 -3.29 -4.42
N TRP A 178 -0.25 -2.83 -4.74
CA TRP A 178 -1.13 -2.13 -3.81
C TRP A 178 -2.12 -3.14 -3.26
N GLU A 179 -1.80 -3.70 -2.09
CA GLU A 179 -2.48 -4.83 -1.47
C GLU A 179 -3.57 -4.34 -0.52
N SER A 180 -4.79 -4.79 -0.75
CA SER A 180 -5.94 -4.61 0.14
C SER A 180 -6.40 -5.96 0.67
N THR A 181 -7.09 -5.94 1.80
CA THR A 181 -7.53 -7.16 2.49
C THR A 181 -8.97 -7.01 2.91
N LEU A 182 -9.84 -7.89 2.42
CA LEU A 182 -11.17 -8.10 2.95
C LEU A 182 -11.09 -9.20 4.00
N THR A 183 -11.32 -8.84 5.26
CA THR A 183 -11.24 -9.76 6.39
C THR A 183 -12.45 -10.70 6.45
N GLN A 184 -12.38 -11.71 7.31
CA GLN A 184 -13.50 -12.63 7.58
C GLN A 184 -14.73 -11.94 8.17
N SER A 185 -14.55 -10.83 8.89
CA SER A 185 -15.66 -10.04 9.42
C SER A 185 -16.30 -9.13 8.36
N GLY A 186 -15.78 -9.12 7.13
CA GLY A 186 -16.23 -8.23 6.06
C GLY A 186 -15.62 -6.83 6.12
N GLU A 187 -14.65 -6.60 7.00
CA GLU A 187 -13.92 -5.33 7.05
C GLU A 187 -12.95 -5.25 5.86
N CYS A 188 -13.00 -4.15 5.12
CA CYS A 188 -12.03 -3.88 4.08
C CYS A 188 -10.92 -2.96 4.58
N GLN A 189 -9.69 -3.46 4.51
CA GLN A 189 -8.46 -2.79 4.87
C GLN A 189 -7.70 -2.40 3.61
N VAL A 190 -7.23 -1.15 3.58
CA VAL A 190 -6.37 -0.60 2.53
C VAL A 190 -5.02 -0.20 3.14
N PRO A 191 -3.93 -0.08 2.35
CA PRO A 191 -2.62 0.26 2.88
C PRO A 191 -2.67 1.52 3.76
N HIS A 192 -2.22 1.39 5.02
CA HIS A 192 -2.21 2.51 5.95
C HIS A 192 -1.05 3.47 5.64
N PRO A 193 -1.22 4.81 5.76
CA PRO A 193 -0.15 5.78 5.52
C PRO A 193 1.17 5.46 6.23
N ASP A 194 1.12 5.08 7.51
CA ASP A 194 2.33 4.74 8.28
C ASP A 194 3.05 3.50 7.76
N GLN A 195 2.32 2.52 7.22
CA GLN A 195 2.93 1.32 6.60
C GLN A 195 3.59 1.69 5.27
N ILE A 196 2.95 2.55 4.47
CA ILE A 196 3.50 3.06 3.22
C ILE A 196 4.80 3.82 3.49
N GLU A 197 4.77 4.78 4.43
CA GLU A 197 5.93 5.61 4.77
C GLU A 197 7.12 4.78 5.25
N ARG A 198 6.87 3.80 6.14
CA ARG A 198 7.90 2.88 6.61
C ARG A 198 8.50 2.08 5.45
N PHE A 199 7.67 1.49 4.59
CA PHE A 199 8.14 0.71 3.45
C PHE A 199 8.97 1.56 2.47
N LEU A 200 8.49 2.75 2.11
CA LEU A 200 9.21 3.65 1.21
C LEU A 200 10.55 4.09 1.82
N THR A 201 10.60 4.34 3.12
CA THR A 201 11.84 4.71 3.82
C THR A 201 12.85 3.57 3.81
N GLU A 202 12.43 2.35 4.13
CA GLU A 202 13.29 1.16 4.11
C GLU A 202 13.82 0.85 2.71
N MET A 203 12.96 0.94 1.70
CA MET A 203 13.33 0.69 0.31
C MET A 203 14.30 1.76 -0.22
N LEU A 204 14.04 3.04 0.04
CA LEU A 204 14.92 4.13 -0.36
C LEU A 204 16.30 3.99 0.30
N THR A 205 16.34 3.73 1.60
CA THR A 205 17.59 3.49 2.34
C THR A 205 18.37 2.34 1.74
N THR A 206 17.70 1.25 1.37
CA THR A 206 18.34 0.09 0.72
C THR A 206 18.95 0.48 -0.62
N MET A 207 18.22 1.22 -1.44
CA MET A 207 18.67 1.59 -2.78
C MET A 207 19.81 2.60 -2.78
N GLU A 208 19.81 3.55 -1.84
CA GLU A 208 20.88 4.55 -1.72
C GLU A 208 22.19 3.93 -1.20
N ASN A 209 22.11 2.85 -0.42
CA ASN A 209 23.27 2.16 0.13
C ASN A 209 23.76 0.97 -0.73
N THR A 210 23.06 0.62 -1.81
CA THR A 210 23.50 -0.45 -2.72
C THR A 210 24.61 0.08 -3.63
N PRO A 211 25.83 -0.51 -3.61
CA PRO A 211 26.90 -0.10 -4.53
C PRO A 211 26.47 -0.26 -5.99
N LYS A 212 26.74 0.75 -6.80
CA LYS A 212 26.46 0.76 -8.25
C LYS A 212 27.50 0.00 -9.05
#